data_AF-A0A100JTQ7-F1
#
_entry.id   AF-A0A100JTQ7-F1
#
_cell.length_a   1.000
_cell.length_b   1.000
_cell.length_c   1.000
_cell.angle_alpha   90.00
_cell.angle_beta   90.00
_cell.angle_gamma   90.00
#
_symmetry.space_group_name_H-M   'P 1'
#
loop_
_entity.id
_entity.type
_entity.pdbx_description
1 polymer ?
#
loop_
_entity_poly.entity_id
_entity_poly.type
_entity_poly.pdbx_seq_one_letter_code
_entity_poly.pdbx_strand_id
1 'polypeptide(L)'
;MSHPLATRPARPGGLVVTGGLIGTAAVAVALNAVVAAISHAAGASDDFQPLQLSAYAPLTVFGVLAAAAAWAIIRARSARPDRLLRTLVPAVLVVSLIPDIMVGISDSRPGTSWGAVIALMVMHVVVAAVAVPAYRRLLPLPATQD
;
A
#
# COMPACT_ATOMS: atom_id res chain seq x y z
N MET A 1 -26.61 -42.48 14.28
CA MET A 1 -26.21 -41.70 13.09
C MET A 1 -25.62 -40.39 13.59
N SER A 2 -24.29 -40.28 13.62
CA SER A 2 -23.56 -39.19 14.26
C SER A 2 -23.36 -38.06 13.25
N HIS A 3 -24.03 -36.93 13.43
CA HIS A 3 -23.78 -35.72 12.63
C HIS A 3 -22.35 -35.22 12.89
N PRO A 4 -21.50 -35.06 11.86
CA PRO A 4 -20.22 -34.38 12.01
C PRO A 4 -20.49 -32.92 12.35
N LEU A 5 -20.03 -32.47 13.52
CA LEU A 5 -19.98 -31.05 13.86
C LEU A 5 -19.05 -30.36 12.86
N ALA A 6 -19.63 -29.68 11.88
CA ALA A 6 -18.89 -28.80 10.99
C ALA A 6 -18.21 -27.72 11.83
N THR A 7 -16.90 -27.86 12.04
CA THR A 7 -16.04 -26.82 12.60
C THR A 7 -16.11 -25.61 11.68
N ARG A 8 -16.95 -24.63 12.02
CA ARG A 8 -16.94 -23.32 11.34
C ARG A 8 -15.51 -22.79 11.39
N PRO A 9 -14.89 -22.43 10.25
CA PRO A 9 -13.62 -21.73 10.26
C PRO A 9 -13.80 -20.47 11.11
N ALA A 10 -12.99 -20.33 12.16
CA ALA A 10 -12.98 -19.13 12.98
C ALA A 10 -12.67 -17.95 12.05
N ARG A 11 -13.59 -16.98 11.95
CA ARG A 11 -13.29 -15.71 11.26
C ARG A 11 -11.99 -15.18 11.88
N PRO A 12 -10.98 -14.81 11.08
CA PRO A 12 -9.74 -14.26 11.63
C PRO A 12 -10.12 -13.10 12.56
N GLY A 13 -9.74 -13.21 13.83
CA GLY A 13 -10.08 -12.21 14.83
C GLY A 13 -9.55 -10.85 14.42
N GLY A 14 -10.27 -9.78 14.73
CA GLY A 14 -9.88 -8.41 14.35
C GLY A 14 -8.43 -8.07 14.72
N LEU A 15 -7.90 -8.67 15.79
CA LEU A 15 -6.51 -8.54 16.21
C LEU A 15 -5.49 -9.04 15.16
N VAL A 16 -5.77 -10.11 14.44
CA VAL A 16 -4.91 -10.66 13.38
C VAL A 16 -4.91 -9.73 12.16
N VAL A 17 -6.06 -9.15 11.83
CA VAL A 17 -6.20 -8.19 10.73
C VAL A 17 -5.47 -6.89 11.07
N THR A 18 -5.68 -6.35 12.27
CA THR A 18 -4.99 -5.15 12.76
C THR A 18 -3.48 -5.37 12.85
N GLY A 19 -3.04 -6.49 13.43
CA GLY A 19 -1.61 -6.84 13.52
C GLY A 19 -0.96 -6.99 12.15
N GLY A 20 -1.66 -7.62 11.20
CA GLY A 20 -1.20 -7.75 9.82
C GLY A 20 -1.12 -6.40 9.09
N LEU A 21 -2.06 -5.49 9.32
CA LEU A 21 -2.03 -4.14 8.77
C LEU A 21 -0.84 -3.33 9.29
N ILE A 22 -0.59 -3.40 10.60
CA ILE A 22 0.57 -2.74 11.23
C ILE A 22 1.86 -3.32 10.67
N GLY A 23 1.97 -4.66 10.57
CA GLY A 23 3.13 -5.32 9.96
C GLY A 23 3.34 -4.91 8.50
N THR A 24 2.26 -4.80 7.72
CA THR A 24 2.30 -4.34 6.31
C THR A 24 2.81 -2.92 6.21
N ALA A 25 2.30 -2.00 7.05
CA ALA A 25 2.76 -0.62 7.10
C ALA A 25 4.23 -0.52 7.50
N ALA A 26 4.66 -1.28 8.50
CA ALA A 26 6.06 -1.30 8.95
C ALA A 26 7.01 -1.78 7.84
N VAL A 27 6.65 -2.87 7.14
CA VAL A 27 7.44 -3.38 6.00
C VAL A 27 7.49 -2.36 4.86
N ALA A 28 6.35 -1.74 4.53
CA ALA A 28 6.29 -0.72 3.48
C ALA A 28 7.17 0.50 3.81
N VAL A 29 7.13 0.99 5.05
CA VAL A 29 7.99 2.09 5.51
C VAL A 29 9.46 1.70 5.45
N ALA A 30 9.81 0.48 5.88
CA ALA A 30 11.19 0.00 5.84
C ALA A 30 11.73 -0.08 4.40
N LEU A 31 10.94 -0.58 3.45
CA LEU A 31 11.35 -0.61 2.04
C LEU A 31 11.44 0.79 1.43
N ASN A 32 10.53 1.71 1.77
CA ASN A 32 10.64 3.10 1.35
C ASN A 32 11.91 3.77 1.92
N ALA A 33 12.32 3.42 3.14
CA ALA A 33 13.60 3.89 3.68
C ALA A 33 14.81 3.39 2.87
N VAL A 34 14.77 2.14 2.37
CA VAL A 34 15.81 1.63 1.45
C VAL A 34 15.81 2.40 0.14
N VAL A 35 14.63 2.67 -0.45
CA VAL A 35 14.52 3.47 -1.68
C VAL A 35 15.06 4.89 -1.46
N ALA A 36 14.71 5.52 -0.34
CA ALA A 36 15.23 6.84 0.02
C ALA A 36 16.76 6.82 0.15
N ALA A 37 17.33 5.84 0.87
CA ALA A 37 18.77 5.71 1.05
C ALA A 37 19.52 5.53 -0.28
N ILE A 38 19.01 4.68 -1.18
CA ILE A 38 19.57 4.51 -2.53
C ILE A 38 19.50 5.83 -3.31
N SER A 39 18.42 6.58 -3.17
CA SER A 39 18.22 7.84 -3.89
C SER A 39 19.17 8.93 -3.41
N HIS A 40 19.37 9.06 -2.08
CA HIS A 40 20.38 9.95 -1.52
C HIS A 40 21.79 9.54 -1.96
N ALA A 41 22.10 8.24 -1.95
CA ALA A 41 23.39 7.73 -2.45
C ALA A 41 23.58 7.98 -3.96
N ALA A 42 22.49 8.03 -4.74
CA ALA A 42 22.49 8.36 -6.16
C ALA A 42 22.53 9.87 -6.45
N GLY A 43 22.58 10.73 -5.42
CA GLY A 43 22.73 12.17 -5.56
C GLY A 43 21.44 12.98 -5.37
N ALA A 44 20.36 12.39 -4.85
CA ALA A 44 19.21 13.16 -4.40
C ALA A 44 19.58 14.04 -3.19
N SER A 45 19.13 15.30 -3.20
CA SER A 45 19.43 16.22 -2.10
C SER A 45 18.71 15.82 -0.81
N ASP A 46 19.40 15.98 0.33
CA ASP A 46 18.82 15.83 1.66
C ASP A 46 17.74 16.89 1.97
N ASP A 47 17.79 18.02 1.27
CA ASP A 47 16.78 19.08 1.37
C ASP A 47 15.46 18.72 0.69
N PHE A 48 15.43 17.63 -0.09
CA PHE A 48 14.21 17.17 -0.74
C PHE A 48 13.28 16.52 0.30
N GLN A 49 12.49 17.36 0.96
CA GLN A 49 11.53 16.96 2.00
C GLN A 49 10.71 15.70 1.70
N PRO A 50 10.21 15.45 0.46
CA PRO A 50 9.42 14.26 0.19
C PRO A 50 10.18 12.94 0.39
N LEU A 51 11.52 12.93 0.32
CA LEU A 51 12.35 11.76 0.62
C LEU A 51 12.69 11.63 2.11
N GLN A 52 12.28 12.57 2.95
CA GLN A 52 12.52 12.51 4.39
C GLN A 52 11.52 11.57 5.07
N LEU A 53 12.03 10.78 6.03
CA LEU A 53 11.23 9.81 6.80
C LEU A 53 10.02 10.46 7.47
N SER A 54 10.17 11.68 7.98
CA SER A 54 9.10 12.47 8.60
C SER A 54 7.94 12.77 7.64
N ALA A 55 8.21 12.88 6.34
CA ALA A 55 7.21 13.16 5.32
C ALA A 55 6.55 11.87 4.79
N TYR A 56 7.34 10.89 4.34
CA TYR A 56 6.76 9.72 3.67
C TYR A 56 6.20 8.66 4.64
N ALA A 57 6.70 8.55 5.87
CA ALA A 57 6.21 7.53 6.81
C ALA A 57 4.74 7.72 7.18
N PRO A 58 4.27 8.90 7.63
CA PRO A 58 2.84 9.08 7.95
C PRO A 58 1.96 8.95 6.70
N LEU A 59 2.41 9.41 5.53
CA LEU A 59 1.68 9.22 4.26
C LEU A 59 1.56 7.73 3.90
N THR A 60 2.63 6.96 4.09
CA THR A 60 2.63 5.50 3.82
C THR A 60 1.64 4.79 4.75
N VAL A 61 1.65 5.11 6.04
CA VAL A 61 0.70 4.54 7.01
C VAL A 61 -0.73 4.91 6.63
N PHE A 62 -1.00 6.19 6.34
CA PHE A 62 -2.33 6.64 5.95
C PHE A 62 -2.79 5.99 4.63
N GLY A 63 -1.91 5.89 3.64
CA GLY A 63 -2.17 5.23 2.36
C GLY A 63 -2.50 3.75 2.52
N VAL A 64 -1.76 3.03 3.37
CA VAL A 64 -2.06 1.64 3.71
C VAL A 64 -3.44 1.53 4.38
N LEU A 65 -3.74 2.36 5.38
CA LEU A 65 -5.04 2.32 6.05
C LEU A 65 -6.20 2.66 5.10
N ALA A 66 -6.05 3.70 4.26
CA ALA A 66 -7.04 4.09 3.28
C ALA A 66 -7.27 2.99 2.23
N ALA A 67 -6.20 2.37 1.73
CA ALA A 67 -6.29 1.25 0.78
C ALA A 67 -6.96 0.02 1.41
N ALA A 68 -6.68 -0.27 2.68
CA ALA A 68 -7.32 -1.34 3.42
C ALA A 68 -8.83 -1.09 3.61
N ALA A 69 -9.22 0.15 3.95
CA ALA A 69 -10.61 0.55 4.06
C ALA A 69 -11.33 0.46 2.71
N ALA A 70 -10.72 0.98 1.64
CA ALA A 70 -11.26 0.87 0.29
C ALA A 70 -11.44 -0.60 -0.11
N TRP A 71 -10.47 -1.46 0.19
CA TRP A 71 -10.57 -2.90 -0.05
C TRP A 71 -11.71 -3.55 0.73
N ALA A 72 -11.87 -3.21 2.01
CA ALA A 72 -12.98 -3.71 2.82
C ALA A 72 -14.36 -3.32 2.26
N ILE A 73 -14.49 -2.09 1.73
CA ILE A 73 -15.72 -1.58 1.10
C ILE A 73 -15.98 -2.31 -0.23
N ILE A 74 -14.96 -2.45 -1.09
CA ILE A 74 -15.05 -3.15 -2.38
C ILE A 74 -15.49 -4.60 -2.15
N ARG A 75 -14.87 -5.29 -1.19
CA ARG A 75 -15.27 -6.63 -0.73
C ARG A 75 -16.74 -6.70 -0.34
N ALA A 76 -17.23 -5.72 0.40
CA ALA A 76 -18.61 -5.73 0.90
C ALA A 76 -19.66 -5.46 -0.20
N ARG A 77 -19.26 -4.79 -1.28
CA ARG A 77 -20.17 -4.30 -2.33
C ARG A 77 -20.06 -5.05 -3.66
N SER A 78 -18.99 -5.80 -3.90
CA SER A 78 -18.66 -6.32 -5.23
C SER A 78 -18.80 -7.84 -5.33
N ALA A 79 -19.52 -8.30 -6.35
CA ALA A 79 -19.73 -9.74 -6.62
C ALA A 79 -18.49 -10.45 -7.21
N ARG A 80 -17.48 -9.72 -7.71
CA ARG A 80 -16.22 -10.28 -8.27
C ARG A 80 -14.99 -9.44 -7.86
N PRO A 81 -14.55 -9.52 -6.59
CA PRO A 81 -13.54 -8.63 -6.04
C PRO A 81 -12.16 -8.76 -6.72
N ASP A 82 -11.79 -9.95 -7.24
CA ASP A 82 -10.48 -10.17 -7.85
C ASP A 82 -10.28 -9.42 -9.16
N ARG A 83 -11.34 -9.36 -9.98
CA ARG A 83 -11.32 -8.64 -11.27
C ARG A 83 -11.28 -7.13 -11.03
N LEU A 84 -11.96 -6.66 -9.98
CA LEU A 84 -11.96 -5.25 -9.60
C LEU A 84 -10.58 -4.81 -9.11
N LEU A 85 -9.90 -5.61 -8.28
CA LEU A 85 -8.52 -5.32 -7.84
C LEU A 85 -7.56 -5.18 -9.02
N ARG A 86 -7.66 -6.06 -10.01
CA ARG A 86 -6.75 -6.04 -11.16
C ARG A 86 -6.86 -4.75 -11.99
N THR A 87 -7.99 -4.05 -11.87
CA THR A 87 -8.21 -2.75 -12.53
C THR A 87 -7.96 -1.58 -11.58
N LEU A 88 -8.43 -1.66 -10.33
CA LEU A 88 -8.30 -0.58 -9.36
C LEU A 88 -6.88 -0.37 -8.87
N VAL A 89 -6.12 -1.45 -8.63
CA VAL A 89 -4.73 -1.32 -8.19
C VAL A 89 -3.90 -0.50 -9.17
N PRO A 90 -3.86 -0.82 -10.48
CA PRO A 90 -3.12 0.02 -11.43
C PRO A 90 -3.74 1.40 -11.60
N ALA A 91 -5.07 1.56 -11.54
CA ALA A 91 -5.69 2.88 -11.63
C ALA A 91 -5.31 3.80 -10.45
N VAL A 92 -5.40 3.28 -9.22
CA VAL A 92 -5.00 4.00 -8.00
C VAL A 92 -3.51 4.29 -8.02
N LEU A 93 -2.68 3.33 -8.47
CA LEU A 93 -1.25 3.56 -8.65
C LEU A 93 -1.03 4.74 -9.60
N VAL A 94 -1.60 4.72 -10.80
CA VAL A 94 -1.47 5.83 -11.77
C VAL A 94 -1.92 7.17 -11.18
N VAL A 95 -3.05 7.19 -10.47
CA VAL A 95 -3.53 8.42 -9.80
C VAL A 95 -2.55 8.89 -8.72
N SER A 96 -1.95 7.97 -7.96
CA SER A 96 -0.95 8.31 -6.93
C SER A 96 0.37 8.84 -7.48
N LEU A 97 0.68 8.58 -8.77
CA LEU A 97 1.86 9.13 -9.45
C LEU A 97 1.66 10.56 -9.96
N ILE A 98 0.41 11.03 -10.06
CA ILE A 98 0.11 12.41 -10.52
C ILE A 98 0.77 13.45 -9.60
N PRO A 99 0.62 13.38 -8.26
CA PRO A 99 1.34 14.25 -7.34
C PRO A 99 2.86 14.25 -7.56
N ASP A 100 3.47 13.08 -7.77
CA ASP A 100 4.93 12.96 -7.95
C ASP A 100 5.39 13.69 -9.22
N ILE A 101 4.66 13.50 -10.32
CA ILE A 101 4.91 14.18 -11.59
C ILE A 101 4.72 15.69 -11.44
N MET A 102 3.69 16.14 -10.70
CA MET A 102 3.49 17.56 -10.44
C MET A 102 4.65 18.17 -9.65
N VAL A 103 5.22 17.46 -8.68
CA VAL A 103 6.41 17.91 -7.94
C VAL A 103 7.59 18.06 -8.88
N GLY A 104 7.80 17.11 -9.80
CA GLY A 104 8.87 17.18 -10.79
C GLY A 104 8.73 18.30 -11.82
N ILE A 105 7.51 18.56 -12.30
CA ILE A 105 7.24 19.59 -13.33
C ILE A 105 7.26 21.00 -12.73
N SER A 106 6.74 21.15 -11.52
CA SER A 106 6.52 22.48 -10.94
C SER A 106 7.80 23.06 -10.32
N ASP A 107 8.87 22.25 -10.23
CA ASP A 107 10.17 22.57 -9.60
C ASP A 107 10.02 23.28 -8.24
N SER A 108 8.89 23.03 -7.58
CA SER A 108 8.39 23.88 -6.49
C SER A 108 9.06 23.58 -5.16
N ARG A 109 10.00 22.64 -5.15
CA ARG A 109 10.71 22.22 -3.95
C ARG A 109 12.23 22.31 -4.15
N PRO A 110 12.96 22.85 -3.17
CA PRO A 110 14.42 22.81 -3.16
C PRO A 110 14.92 21.37 -3.33
N GLY A 111 15.96 21.17 -4.13
CA GLY A 111 16.58 19.85 -4.32
C GLY A 111 15.77 18.89 -5.21
N THR A 112 14.76 19.38 -5.94
CA THR A 112 14.01 18.57 -6.90
C THR A 112 14.94 18.10 -8.02
N SER A 113 14.97 16.80 -8.26
CA SER A 113 15.64 16.18 -9.39
C SER A 113 14.75 15.09 -9.96
N TRP A 114 14.87 14.83 -11.26
CA TRP A 114 14.13 13.73 -11.88
C TRP A 114 14.44 12.37 -11.24
N GLY A 115 15.65 12.19 -10.70
CA GLY A 115 16.00 11.01 -9.91
C GLY A 115 15.18 10.89 -8.62
N ALA A 116 15.01 11.99 -7.87
CA ALA A 116 14.18 12.02 -6.67
C ALA A 116 12.69 11.81 -6.98
N VAL A 117 12.21 12.32 -8.10
CA VAL A 117 10.82 12.09 -8.56
C VAL A 117 10.60 10.62 -8.90
N ILE A 118 11.53 10.01 -9.65
CA ILE A 118 11.47 8.57 -9.95
C ILE A 118 11.49 7.75 -8.65
N ALA A 119 12.28 8.15 -7.66
CA ALA A 119 12.31 7.49 -6.36
C ALA A 119 10.94 7.53 -5.65
N LEU A 120 10.25 8.67 -5.67
CA LEU A 120 8.89 8.78 -5.14
C LEU A 120 7.90 7.86 -5.87
N MET A 121 7.98 7.81 -7.20
CA MET A 121 7.17 6.91 -7.99
C MET A 121 7.43 5.44 -7.63
N VAL A 122 8.70 5.07 -7.41
CA VAL A 122 9.10 3.72 -6.98
C VAL A 122 8.55 3.41 -5.59
N MET A 123 8.55 4.36 -4.65
CA MET A 123 7.94 4.14 -3.32
C MET A 123 6.46 3.75 -3.42
N HIS A 124 5.69 4.39 -4.31
CA HIS A 124 4.28 4.03 -4.54
C HIS A 124 4.13 2.59 -5.07
N VAL A 125 5.00 2.19 -6.00
CA VAL A 125 5.03 0.82 -6.53
C VAL A 125 5.36 -0.19 -5.44
N VAL A 126 6.36 0.11 -4.59
CA VAL A 126 6.77 -0.72 -3.46
C VAL A 126 5.61 -0.91 -2.48
N VAL A 127 4.95 0.18 -2.09
CA VAL A 127 3.79 0.13 -1.18
C VAL A 127 2.68 -0.74 -1.78
N ALA A 128 2.35 -0.55 -3.07
CA ALA A 128 1.34 -1.36 -3.74
C ALA A 128 1.73 -2.85 -3.80
N ALA A 129 2.99 -3.16 -4.09
CA ALA A 129 3.51 -4.52 -4.17
C ALA A 129 3.47 -5.26 -2.82
N VAL A 130 3.62 -4.54 -1.69
CA VAL A 130 3.52 -5.12 -0.34
C VAL A 130 2.06 -5.22 0.11
N ALA A 131 1.28 -4.15 -0.09
CA ALA A 131 -0.08 -4.04 0.42
C ALA A 131 -1.04 -5.04 -0.25
N VAL A 132 -0.98 -5.19 -1.58
CA VAL A 132 -1.89 -6.06 -2.34
C VAL A 132 -1.84 -7.53 -1.89
N PRO A 133 -0.68 -8.21 -1.81
CA PRO A 133 -0.63 -9.57 -1.30
C PRO A 133 -0.97 -9.67 0.18
N ALA A 134 -0.64 -8.66 0.99
CA ALA A 134 -1.03 -8.63 2.40
C ALA A 134 -2.55 -8.58 2.56
N TYR A 135 -3.25 -7.73 1.82
CA TYR A 135 -4.72 -7.64 1.87
C TYR A 135 -5.40 -8.92 1.40
N ARG A 136 -4.85 -9.60 0.40
CA ARG A 136 -5.35 -10.92 -0.04
C ARG A 136 -5.23 -11.99 1.04
N ARG A 137 -4.19 -11.93 1.88
CA ARG A 137 -3.96 -12.89 2.97
C ARG A 137 -4.72 -12.56 4.24
N LEU A 138 -4.80 -11.27 4.59
CA LEU A 138 -5.38 -10.79 5.85
C LEU A 138 -6.90 -10.63 5.78
N LEU A 139 -7.46 -10.44 4.58
CA LEU A 139 -8.89 -10.32 4.34
C LEU A 139 -9.35 -11.42 3.36
N PRO A 140 -9.29 -12.70 3.76
CA PRO A 140 -9.68 -13.81 2.90
C PRO A 140 -11.16 -13.71 2.50
N LEU A 141 -11.45 -14.13 1.26
CA LEU A 141 -12.80 -14.16 0.70
C LEU A 141 -13.74 -14.96 1.61
N PRO A 142 -15.02 -14.55 1.79
CA PRO A 142 -16.01 -15.47 2.31
C PRO A 142 -16.02 -16.69 1.40
N ALA A 143 -15.73 -17.88 1.94
CA ALA A 143 -15.91 -19.11 1.18
C ALA A 143 -17.35 -19.15 0.69
N THR A 144 -17.54 -19.30 -0.61
CA THR A 144 -18.84 -19.64 -1.19
C THR A 144 -19.34 -20.87 -0.42
N GLN A 145 -20.44 -20.70 0.30
CA GLN A 145 -21.13 -21.86 0.88
C GLN A 145 -21.95 -22.43 -0.26
N ASP A 146 -21.35 -23.39 -0.97
CA ASP A 146 -22.05 -24.27 -1.91
C ASP A 146 -22.95 -25.24 -1.13
#